data_AF-A0A453H2N5-F1
#
_entry.id   AF-A0A453H2N5-F1
#
_cell.length_a   1.000
_cell.length_b   1.000
_cell.length_c   1.000
_cell.angle_alpha   90.00
_cell.angle_beta   90.00
_cell.angle_gamma   90.00
#
_symmetry.space_group_name_H-M   'P 1'
#
loop_
_entity.id
_entity.type
_entity.pdbx_description
1 polymer ?
#
loop_
_entity_poly.entity_id
_entity_poly.type
_entity_poly.pdbx_seq_one_letter_code
_entity_poly.pdbx_strand_id
1 'polypeptide(L)'
;MHRQMAAPVAAAVAWAPLLLVLLWAAGCAGQALVPGVMIFGDSVVDAGNNNRLATLVRADFPPYGRDFPATHAPTGRFCNGKLATDYT
;
A
#
# COMPACT_ATOMS: atom_id res chain seq x y z
N MET A 1 39.19 -26.11 35.23
CA MET A 1 38.29 -26.26 34.05
C MET A 1 36.87 -25.84 34.42
N HIS A 2 36.62 -24.54 34.63
CA HIS A 2 35.29 -24.11 35.08
C HIS A 2 34.85 -22.82 34.38
N ARG A 3 33.87 -23.02 33.48
CA ARG A 3 32.79 -22.12 33.06
C ARG A 3 33.14 -20.67 32.69
N GLN A 4 33.27 -20.44 31.38
CA GLN A 4 32.96 -19.15 30.74
C GLN A 4 32.10 -19.39 29.50
N MET A 5 30.82 -19.70 29.69
CA MET A 5 29.82 -19.74 28.59
C MET A 5 28.48 -19.08 28.95
N ALA A 6 28.31 -18.54 30.17
CA ALA A 6 27.01 -18.09 30.68
C ALA A 6 26.60 -16.66 30.25
N ALA A 7 27.54 -15.79 29.91
CA ALA A 7 27.27 -14.38 29.60
C ALA A 7 26.43 -14.12 28.33
N PRO A 8 26.65 -14.79 27.18
CA PRO A 8 25.90 -14.48 25.96
C PRO A 8 24.45 -15.00 26.02
N VAL A 9 24.19 -16.05 26.79
CA VAL A 9 22.85 -16.65 26.93
C VAL A 9 21.93 -15.77 27.77
N ALA A 10 22.44 -15.15 28.84
CA ALA A 10 21.65 -14.28 29.71
C ALA A 10 21.20 -12.98 29.00
N ALA A 11 22.04 -12.43 28.13
CA ALA A 11 21.71 -11.23 27.35
C ALA A 11 20.56 -11.50 26.36
N ALA A 12 20.57 -12.63 25.64
CA ALA A 12 19.51 -12.98 24.70
C ALA A 12 18.13 -13.17 25.39
N VAL A 13 18.12 -13.71 26.60
CA VAL A 13 16.89 -13.90 27.40
C VAL A 13 16.28 -12.57 27.84
N ALA A 14 17.09 -11.53 28.10
CA ALA A 14 16.60 -10.21 28.51
C ALA A 14 15.82 -9.48 27.40
N TRP A 15 16.14 -9.73 26.13
CA TRP A 15 15.49 -9.09 24.98
C TRP A 15 14.30 -9.89 24.42
N ALA A 16 14.19 -11.17 24.78
CA ALA A 16 13.08 -12.04 24.35
C ALA A 16 11.67 -11.50 24.63
N PRO A 17 11.34 -10.93 25.82
CA PRO A 17 10.01 -10.39 26.06
C PRO A 17 9.72 -9.13 25.24
N LEU A 18 10.72 -8.28 25.01
CA LEU A 18 10.58 -7.11 24.13
C LEU A 18 10.33 -7.54 22.69
N LEU A 19 11.10 -8.52 22.21
CA LEU A 19 10.96 -9.07 20.87
C LEU A 19 9.58 -9.73 20.68
N LEU A 20 9.08 -10.43 21.70
CA LEU A 20 7.73 -11.00 21.70
C LEU A 20 6.63 -9.93 21.65
N VAL A 21 6.77 -8.84 22.41
CA VAL A 21 5.83 -7.70 22.38
C VAL A 21 5.84 -7.00 21.01
N LEU A 22 7.02 -6.80 20.42
CA LEU A 22 7.14 -6.19 19.09
C LEU A 22 6.53 -7.07 17.99
N LEU A 23 6.73 -8.38 18.07
CA LEU A 23 6.11 -9.34 17.14
C LEU A 23 4.59 -9.38 17.29
N TRP A 24 4.08 -9.32 18.51
CA TRP A 24 2.64 -9.28 18.78
C TRP A 24 2.01 -7.98 18.28
N ALA A 25 2.66 -6.84 18.51
CA ALA A 25 2.24 -5.53 18.01
C ALA A 25 2.32 -5.42 16.47
N ALA A 26 3.26 -6.11 15.82
CA ALA A 26 3.32 -6.16 14.36
C ALA A 26 2.15 -6.96 13.74
N GLY A 27 1.56 -7.89 14.49
CA GLY A 27 0.43 -8.71 14.05
C GLY A 27 -0.95 -8.06 14.18
N CYS A 28 -1.08 -6.97 14.94
CA CYS A 28 -2.37 -6.28 15.14
C CYS A 28 -2.65 -5.26 14.02
N ALA A 29 -2.63 -5.69 12.75
CA ALA A 29 -3.20 -4.90 11.68
C ALA A 29 -4.73 -5.05 11.73
N GLY A 30 -5.45 -3.94 11.94
CA GLY A 30 -6.92 -3.96 11.91
C GLY A 30 -7.45 -4.39 10.54
N GLN A 31 -8.44 -5.28 10.53
CA GLN A 31 -9.11 -5.67 9.28
C GLN A 31 -9.99 -4.53 8.78
N ALA A 32 -9.95 -4.27 7.47
CA ALA A 32 -10.91 -3.37 6.85
C ALA A 32 -12.34 -3.87 7.08
N LEU A 33 -13.24 -3.00 7.51
CA LEU A 33 -14.66 -3.33 7.71
C LEU A 33 -15.30 -3.83 6.40
N VAL A 34 -14.84 -3.26 5.28
CA VAL A 34 -15.21 -3.65 3.93
C VAL A 34 -13.96 -4.23 3.26
N PRO A 35 -13.92 -5.54 2.95
CA PRO A 35 -12.72 -6.18 2.42
C PRO A 35 -12.42 -5.80 0.96
N GLY A 36 -13.37 -5.19 0.25
CA GLY A 36 -13.17 -4.69 -1.10
C GLY A 36 -14.41 -4.00 -1.66
N VAL A 37 -14.19 -3.15 -2.66
CA VAL A 37 -15.24 -2.40 -3.36
C VAL A 37 -15.13 -2.68 -4.86
N MET A 38 -16.23 -3.09 -5.48
CA MET A 38 -16.35 -3.15 -6.95
C MET A 38 -17.05 -1.90 -7.44
N ILE A 39 -16.40 -1.15 -8.33
CA ILE A 39 -16.89 0.13 -8.82
C ILE A 39 -17.20 0.00 -10.31
N PHE A 40 -18.42 0.38 -10.69
CA PHE A 40 -18.88 0.42 -12.07
C PHE A 40 -19.20 1.87 -12.42
N GLY A 41 -18.82 2.29 -13.61
CA GLY A 41 -19.07 3.65 -14.07
C GLY A 41 -18.36 3.96 -15.38
N ASP A 42 -18.11 5.24 -15.58
CA ASP A 42 -17.46 5.81 -16.76
C ASP A 42 -16.05 6.32 -16.43
N SER A 43 -15.57 7.31 -17.20
CA SER A 43 -14.28 7.95 -17.02
C SER A 43 -14.05 8.53 -15.62
N VAL A 44 -15.10 8.91 -14.90
CA VAL A 44 -15.00 9.53 -13.55
C VAL A 44 -14.44 8.55 -12.51
N VAL A 45 -14.60 7.24 -12.74
CA VAL A 45 -14.12 6.19 -11.84
C VAL A 45 -13.07 5.28 -12.49
N ASP A 46 -12.66 5.58 -13.72
CA ASP A 46 -11.67 4.79 -14.45
C ASP A 46 -10.24 5.04 -13.94
N ALA A 47 -9.67 4.04 -13.27
CA ALA A 47 -8.30 4.06 -12.78
C ALA A 47 -7.23 3.82 -13.87
N GLY A 48 -7.62 3.74 -15.14
CA GLY A 48 -6.73 3.44 -16.27
C GLY A 48 -7.04 2.12 -16.98
N ASN A 49 -8.21 1.55 -16.76
CA ASN A 49 -8.70 0.36 -17.46
C ASN A 49 -8.75 0.57 -18.97
N ASN A 50 -9.12 1.77 -19.43
CA ASN A 50 -9.19 2.09 -20.87
C ASN A 50 -7.83 2.00 -21.59
N ASN A 51 -6.70 2.08 -20.87
CA ASN A 51 -5.37 1.90 -21.48
C ASN A 51 -5.14 0.48 -22.03
N ARG A 52 -5.96 -0.49 -21.61
CA ARG A 52 -5.87 -1.89 -22.03
C ARG A 52 -6.87 -2.24 -23.15
N LEU A 53 -7.68 -1.28 -23.57
CA LEU A 53 -8.71 -1.47 -24.57
C LEU A 53 -8.39 -0.65 -25.84
N ALA A 54 -8.84 -1.13 -27.00
CA ALA A 54 -8.72 -0.41 -28.26
C ALA A 54 -9.77 0.72 -28.33
N THR A 55 -9.52 1.80 -27.58
CA THR A 55 -10.39 2.97 -27.50
C THR A 55 -9.69 4.22 -28.04
N LEU A 56 -10.48 5.15 -28.57
CA LEU A 56 -9.98 6.45 -29.02
C LEU A 56 -9.70 7.40 -27.85
N VAL A 57 -10.35 7.19 -26.71
CA VAL A 57 -10.34 8.11 -25.57
C VAL A 57 -9.58 7.46 -24.43
N ARG A 58 -8.37 7.96 -24.17
CA ARG A 58 -7.48 7.53 -23.08
C ARG A 58 -7.00 8.75 -22.30
N ALA A 59 -6.48 8.50 -21.10
CA ALA A 59 -5.86 9.51 -20.24
C ALA A 59 -4.42 9.13 -19.87
N ASP A 60 -3.72 8.51 -20.81
CA ASP A 60 -2.32 8.07 -20.72
C ASP A 60 -1.32 9.12 -21.25
N PHE A 61 -1.73 10.39 -21.35
CA PHE A 61 -0.92 11.50 -21.84
C PHE A 61 -1.11 12.77 -20.99
N PRO A 62 -0.19 13.76 -21.06
CA PRO A 62 -0.34 15.03 -20.34
C PRO A 62 -1.59 15.81 -20.81
N PRO A 63 -2.31 16.52 -19.93
CA PRO A 63 -1.91 16.93 -18.58
C PRO A 63 -2.30 15.94 -17.45
N TYR A 64 -2.89 14.79 -17.77
CA TYR A 64 -3.39 13.85 -16.76
C TYR A 64 -2.29 13.31 -15.85
N GLY A 65 -2.63 13.04 -14.60
CA GLY A 65 -1.70 12.51 -13.59
C GLY A 65 -0.62 13.47 -13.08
N ARG A 66 -0.61 14.75 -13.50
CA ARG A 66 0.39 15.75 -13.05
C ARG A 66 0.45 15.90 -11.52
N ASP A 67 -0.70 15.83 -10.87
CA ASP A 67 -0.86 16.04 -9.43
C ASP A 67 -0.94 14.68 -8.69
N PHE A 68 -0.63 13.56 -9.36
CA PHE A 68 -0.66 12.22 -8.76
C PHE A 68 0.56 12.00 -7.84
N PRO A 69 0.38 11.76 -6.52
CA PRO A 69 1.45 11.90 -5.53
C PRO A 69 2.67 10.98 -5.69
N ALA A 70 2.52 9.85 -6.38
CA ALA A 70 3.58 8.85 -6.50
C ALA A 70 4.43 9.01 -7.76
N THR A 71 3.82 9.46 -8.86
CA THR A 71 4.44 9.40 -10.19
C THR A 71 4.50 10.75 -10.90
N HIS A 72 3.60 11.69 -10.58
CA HIS A 72 3.42 12.95 -11.31
C HIS A 72 3.34 12.75 -12.84
N ALA A 73 2.81 11.60 -13.27
CA ALA A 73 2.78 11.15 -14.65
C ALA A 73 1.40 10.57 -15.01
N PRO A 74 1.02 10.56 -16.31
CA PRO A 74 -0.26 10.03 -16.73
C PRO A 74 -0.44 8.57 -16.34
N THR A 75 -1.50 8.27 -15.59
CA THR A 75 -1.80 6.91 -15.11
C THR A 75 -2.95 6.25 -15.88
N GLY A 76 -3.59 6.95 -16.82
CA GLY A 76 -4.86 6.52 -17.41
C GLY A 76 -6.11 6.98 -16.67
N ARG A 77 -5.95 7.75 -15.58
CA ARG A 77 -7.06 8.39 -14.86
C ARG A 77 -7.47 9.67 -15.56
N PHE A 78 -8.77 9.88 -15.79
CA PHE A 78 -9.31 11.10 -16.41
C PHE A 78 -9.31 12.32 -15.46
N CYS A 79 -8.24 12.48 -14.69
CA CYS A 79 -7.99 13.63 -13.82
C CYS A 79 -6.49 13.82 -13.60
N ASN A 80 -6.10 14.89 -12.91
CA ASN A 80 -4.68 15.14 -12.60
C ASN A 80 -4.16 14.32 -11.43
N GLY A 81 -5.02 13.70 -10.62
CA GLY A 81 -4.62 13.10 -9.35
C GLY A 81 -5.43 11.87 -8.99
N LYS A 82 -5.80 11.76 -7.72
CA LYS A 82 -6.64 10.68 -7.21
C LYS A 82 -8.09 10.83 -7.68
N LEU A 83 -8.76 9.71 -7.89
CA LEU A 83 -10.21 9.65 -8.09
C LEU A 83 -10.91 9.64 -6.72
N ALA A 84 -12.21 9.92 -6.70
CA ALA A 84 -13.01 9.82 -5.47
C ALA A 84 -12.92 8.43 -4.83
N THR A 85 -12.75 7.40 -5.66
CA THR A 85 -12.63 6.00 -5.29
C THR A 85 -11.29 5.63 -4.64
N ASP A 86 -10.28 6.50 -4.68
CA ASP A 86 -9.02 6.27 -3.95
C ASP A 86 -9.11 6.68 -2.47
N TYR A 87 -10.25 7.25 -2.04
CA TYR A 87 -10.48 7.70 -0.67
C TYR A 87 -11.41 6.77 0.13
N THR A 88 -11.80 5.64 -0.46
CA THR A 88 -12.58 4.57 0.18
C THR A 88 -11.67 3.43 0.59
#